data_AF-A0A4Q6DP94-F1
#
_entry.id   AF-A0A4Q6DP94-F1
#
_cell.length_a   1.000
_cell.length_b   1.000
_cell.length_c   1.000
_cell.angle_alpha   90.00
_cell.angle_beta   90.00
_cell.angle_gamma   90.00
#
_symmetry.space_group_name_H-M   'P 1'
#
loop_
_entity.id
_entity.type
_entity.pdbx_description
1 polymer ?
#
loop_
_entity_poly.entity_id
_entity_poly.type
_entity_poly.pdbx_seq_one_letter_code
_entity_poly.pdbx_strand_id
1 'polypeptide(L)'
;MKYIVGFVSMLLFTHTAFAQCKSGNCTNGKGVYDFGWCVYEGDFKNGKPDGKGSMKYDDYTYDGEFKNGVEDGLGTLTYKNGKQEKVVFGDGKKIAFEPIKVNAADFKISTD
;
A
#
# COMPACT_ATOMS: atom_id res chain seq x y z
N MET A 1 47.98 -13.77 30.20
CA MET A 1 46.87 -13.17 30.98
C MET A 1 46.03 -12.34 30.01
N LYS A 2 44.69 -12.35 29.94
CA LYS A 2 43.60 -13.00 30.67
C LYS A 2 42.29 -12.61 29.90
N TYR A 3 41.43 -13.59 29.55
CA TYR A 3 39.99 -13.52 29.14
C TYR A 3 39.64 -12.80 27.81
N ILE A 4 39.18 -13.46 26.73
CA ILE A 4 37.87 -14.12 26.50
C ILE A 4 36.71 -13.37 27.17
N VAL A 5 36.05 -12.51 26.38
CA VAL A 5 34.62 -12.19 26.47
C VAL A 5 34.13 -12.41 25.04
N GLY A 6 33.52 -13.53 24.66
CA GLY A 6 32.35 -14.11 25.30
C GLY A 6 31.11 -13.49 24.66
N PHE A 7 30.62 -14.11 23.58
CA PHE A 7 29.20 -14.17 23.21
C PHE A 7 28.37 -12.90 23.50
N VAL A 8 28.34 -11.94 22.57
CA VAL A 8 27.10 -11.18 22.36
C VAL A 8 26.41 -11.81 21.16
N SER A 9 25.66 -12.86 21.51
CA SER A 9 24.34 -13.13 20.99
C SER A 9 24.17 -12.90 19.48
N MET A 10 24.17 -14.03 18.79
CA MET A 10 23.32 -14.30 17.64
C MET A 10 21.86 -13.94 17.99
N LEU A 11 21.54 -12.65 18.12
CA LEU A 11 20.17 -12.19 18.19
C LEU A 11 19.64 -12.35 16.78
N LEU A 12 18.84 -13.40 16.59
CA LEU A 12 17.85 -13.49 15.55
C LEU A 12 17.22 -12.10 15.42
N PHE A 13 17.60 -11.34 14.38
CA PHE A 13 16.89 -10.14 14.01
C PHE A 13 15.53 -10.61 13.48
N THR A 14 14.62 -10.95 14.39
CA THR A 14 13.21 -11.05 14.06
C THR A 14 12.83 -9.66 13.60
N HIS A 15 12.80 -9.43 12.29
CA HIS A 15 12.24 -8.24 11.69
C HIS A 15 10.73 -8.32 11.92
N THR A 16 10.31 -8.05 13.16
CA THR A 16 8.92 -7.80 13.45
C THR A 16 8.58 -6.56 12.64
N ALA A 17 7.75 -6.74 11.62
CA ALA A 17 7.27 -5.70 10.72
C ALA A 17 6.49 -4.66 11.54
N PHE A 18 7.19 -3.69 12.11
CA PHE A 18 6.57 -2.60 12.83
C PHE A 18 6.07 -1.58 11.83
N ALA A 19 4.78 -1.26 11.95
CA ALA A 19 4.15 -0.22 11.17
C ALA A 19 4.96 1.09 11.31
N GLN A 20 5.40 1.66 10.19
CA GLN A 20 6.30 2.81 10.19
C GLN A 20 6.10 3.72 8.97
N CYS A 21 6.25 5.03 9.19
CA CYS A 21 6.35 5.99 8.09
C CYS A 21 7.72 5.81 7.42
N LYS A 22 7.73 5.38 6.16
CA LYS A 22 8.95 5.15 5.37
C LYS A 22 9.51 6.44 4.79
N SER A 23 8.63 7.35 4.36
CA SER A 23 9.02 8.65 3.78
C SER A 23 7.89 9.67 3.80
N GLY A 24 8.23 10.95 3.70
CA GLY A 24 7.27 12.05 3.60
C GLY A 24 6.61 12.43 4.93
N ASN A 25 5.45 13.09 4.86
CA ASN A 25 4.68 13.53 6.01
C ASN A 25 3.45 12.64 6.20
N CYS A 26 3.62 11.53 6.91
CA CYS A 26 2.54 10.60 7.22
C CYS A 26 1.55 11.12 8.29
N THR A 27 1.62 12.40 8.67
CA THR A 27 0.68 13.03 9.62
C THR A 27 -0.30 13.96 8.92
N ASN A 28 0.20 14.93 8.15
CA ASN A 28 -0.60 15.94 7.45
C ASN A 28 0.09 16.36 6.15
N GLY A 29 -0.04 15.56 5.10
CA GLY A 29 0.64 15.77 3.83
C GLY A 29 0.79 14.48 3.03
N LYS A 30 1.75 14.42 2.11
CA LYS A 30 2.01 13.22 1.32
C LYS A 30 3.09 12.36 1.96
N GLY A 31 2.88 11.06 2.02
CA GLY A 31 3.85 10.12 2.60
C GLY A 31 3.70 8.69 2.10
N VAL A 32 4.65 7.85 2.50
CA VAL A 32 4.63 6.39 2.31
C VAL A 32 4.67 5.76 3.69
N TYR A 33 3.65 4.97 4.02
CA TYR A 33 3.52 4.31 5.30
C TYR A 33 3.38 2.80 5.10
N ASP A 34 4.26 2.07 5.77
CA ASP A 34 4.27 0.60 5.78
C ASP A 34 3.48 0.16 7.02
N PHE A 35 2.33 -0.49 6.83
CA PHE A 35 1.52 -1.04 7.91
C PHE A 35 1.98 -2.44 8.35
N GLY A 36 3.01 -3.00 7.71
CA GLY A 36 3.52 -4.36 7.93
C GLY A 36 2.83 -5.42 7.06
N TRP A 37 1.53 -5.25 6.76
CA TRP A 37 0.76 -6.13 5.86
C TRP A 37 0.34 -5.46 4.55
N CYS A 38 0.47 -4.14 4.46
CA CYS A 38 0.27 -3.37 3.24
C CYS A 38 1.09 -2.08 3.29
N VAL A 39 1.33 -1.49 2.13
CA VAL A 39 2.01 -0.20 2.01
C VAL A 39 1.05 0.80 1.40
N TYR A 40 0.87 1.94 2.06
CA TYR A 40 0.12 3.07 1.55
C TYR A 40 1.06 4.17 1.07
N GLU A 41 0.78 4.73 -0.10
CA GLU A 41 1.41 5.94 -0.61
C GLU A 41 0.31 6.94 -0.98
N GLY A 42 0.30 8.11 -0.36
CA GLY A 42 -0.73 9.09 -0.65
C GLY A 42 -0.85 10.21 0.37
N ASP A 43 -2.03 10.82 0.38
CA ASP A 43 -2.39 11.92 1.26
C ASP A 43 -2.75 11.43 2.67
N PHE A 44 -2.25 12.16 3.67
CA PHE A 44 -2.50 11.94 5.08
C PHE A 44 -3.13 13.17 5.72
N LYS A 45 -4.05 12.91 6.66
CA LYS A 45 -4.60 13.89 7.58
C LYS A 45 -4.74 13.28 8.96
N ASN A 46 -4.22 13.97 9.97
CA ASN A 46 -4.19 13.50 11.36
C ASN A 46 -3.65 12.06 11.52
N GLY A 47 -2.61 11.71 10.77
CA GLY A 47 -1.97 10.39 10.85
C GLY A 47 -2.69 9.27 10.11
N LYS A 48 -3.71 9.59 9.31
CA LYS A 48 -4.52 8.61 8.58
C LYS A 48 -4.53 8.89 7.08
N PRO A 49 -4.58 7.86 6.22
CA PRO A 49 -4.92 8.02 4.80
C PRO A 49 -6.19 8.86 4.62
N ASP A 50 -6.10 9.98 3.92
CA ASP A 50 -7.21 10.92 3.71
C ASP A 50 -6.93 11.77 2.46
N GLY A 51 -7.69 11.54 1.39
CA GLY A 51 -7.43 12.10 0.06
C GLY A 51 -7.08 11.02 -0.96
N LYS A 52 -6.18 11.32 -1.90
CA LYS A 52 -5.80 10.39 -2.97
C LYS A 52 -4.62 9.54 -2.53
N GLY A 53 -4.63 8.26 -2.87
CA GLY A 53 -3.50 7.38 -2.62
C GLY A 53 -3.58 6.03 -3.32
N SER A 54 -2.54 5.26 -3.11
CA SER A 54 -2.37 3.88 -3.55
C SER A 54 -2.10 2.99 -2.34
N MET A 55 -2.89 1.94 -2.17
CA MET A 55 -2.72 0.94 -1.12
C MET A 55 -2.34 -0.38 -1.77
N LYS A 56 -1.10 -0.81 -1.53
CA LYS A 56 -0.54 -2.04 -2.05
C LYS A 56 -0.64 -3.15 -1.01
N TYR A 57 -1.46 -4.14 -1.31
CA TYR A 57 -1.53 -5.41 -0.60
C TYR A 57 -0.68 -6.45 -1.32
N ASP A 58 -0.59 -7.65 -0.73
CA ASP A 58 0.06 -8.77 -1.37
C ASP A 58 -0.59 -9.08 -2.72
N ASP A 59 -1.91 -9.23 -2.81
CA ASP A 59 -2.55 -9.76 -4.03
C ASP A 59 -3.04 -8.72 -5.02
N TYR A 60 -3.21 -7.49 -4.57
CA TYR A 60 -3.74 -6.40 -5.39
C TYR A 60 -3.26 -5.04 -4.90
N THR A 61 -3.37 -4.05 -5.77
CA THR A 61 -3.18 -2.63 -5.46
C THR A 61 -4.51 -1.91 -5.67
N TYR A 62 -4.87 -1.04 -4.72
CA TYR A 62 -6.01 -0.14 -4.83
C TYR A 62 -5.51 1.29 -5.05
N ASP A 63 -5.84 1.89 -6.19
CA ASP A 63 -5.56 3.30 -6.50
C ASP A 63 -6.86 4.08 -6.46
N GLY A 64 -7.02 4.98 -5.48
CA GLY A 64 -8.30 5.66 -5.29
C GLY A 64 -8.33 6.68 -4.17
N GLU A 65 -9.54 6.89 -3.66
CA GLU A 65 -9.85 7.84 -2.59
C GLU A 65 -9.93 7.14 -1.24
N PHE A 66 -9.47 7.88 -0.22
CA PHE A 66 -9.45 7.47 1.17
C PHE A 66 -10.03 8.59 2.04
N LYS A 67 -10.67 8.20 3.14
CA LYS A 67 -11.21 9.14 4.12
C LYS A 67 -11.10 8.52 5.50
N ASN A 68 -10.54 9.27 6.46
CA ASN A 68 -10.36 8.81 7.84
C ASN A 68 -9.68 7.43 7.97
N GLY A 69 -8.79 7.08 7.03
CA GLY A 69 -8.00 5.86 7.04
C GLY A 69 -8.61 4.64 6.34
N VAL A 70 -9.77 4.78 5.69
CA VAL A 70 -10.40 3.70 4.91
C VAL A 70 -10.66 4.16 3.47
N GLU A 71 -10.85 3.21 2.56
CA GLU A 71 -11.26 3.48 1.18
C GLU A 71 -12.65 4.11 1.15
N ASP A 72 -12.79 5.24 0.46
CA ASP A 72 -14.05 5.97 0.37
C ASP A 72 -14.05 6.79 -0.93
N GLY A 73 -14.91 6.42 -1.88
CA GLY A 73 -14.99 7.05 -3.20
C GLY A 73 -14.59 6.11 -4.34
N LEU A 74 -14.17 6.72 -5.45
CA LEU A 74 -13.83 6.01 -6.70
C LEU A 74 -12.38 5.53 -6.69
N GLY A 75 -12.15 4.33 -7.23
CA GLY A 75 -10.81 3.84 -7.47
C GLY A 75 -10.73 2.66 -8.43
N THR A 76 -9.52 2.12 -8.58
CA THR A 76 -9.20 0.97 -9.42
C THR A 76 -8.47 -0.08 -8.59
N LEU A 77 -8.94 -1.33 -8.65
CA LEU A 77 -8.19 -2.48 -8.15
C LEU A 77 -7.40 -3.11 -9.29
N THR A 78 -6.09 -3.24 -9.11
CA THR A 78 -5.20 -3.99 -10.02
C THR A 78 -4.71 -5.24 -9.30
N TYR A 79 -5.07 -6.41 -9.81
CA TYR A 79 -4.65 -7.70 -9.25
C TYR A 79 -3.30 -8.12 -9.82
N LYS A 80 -2.55 -8.96 -9.09
CA LYS A 80 -1.27 -9.53 -9.55
C LYS A 80 -1.32 -10.20 -10.94
N ASN A 81 -2.47 -10.76 -11.30
CA ASN A 81 -2.68 -11.41 -12.61
C ASN A 81 -2.97 -10.41 -13.76
N GLY A 82 -2.89 -9.11 -13.51
CA GLY A 82 -3.17 -8.05 -14.47
C GLY A 82 -4.64 -7.72 -14.66
N LYS A 83 -5.58 -8.45 -14.01
CA LYS A 83 -6.99 -8.08 -14.01
C LYS A 83 -7.16 -6.72 -13.35
N GLN A 84 -8.02 -5.88 -13.91
CA GLN A 84 -8.38 -4.59 -13.32
C GLN A 84 -9.89 -4.44 -13.16
N GLU A 85 -10.31 -3.77 -12.10
CA GLU A 85 -11.70 -3.44 -11.81
C GLU A 85 -11.81 -1.99 -11.37
N LYS A 86 -12.76 -1.22 -11.93
CA LYS A 86 -13.19 0.02 -11.29
C LYS A 86 -14.10 -0.31 -10.13
N VAL A 87 -13.94 0.41 -9.03
CA VAL A 87 -14.66 0.17 -7.79
C VAL A 87 -15.14 1.48 -7.17
N VAL A 88 -16.22 1.39 -6.41
CA VAL A 88 -16.71 2.45 -5.53
C VAL A 88 -16.69 1.88 -4.12
N PHE A 89 -15.98 2.54 -3.22
CA PHE A 89 -16.01 2.26 -1.79
C PHE A 89 -16.82 3.33 -1.04
N GLY A 90 -17.42 2.94 0.09
CA GLY A 90 -17.91 3.87 1.10
C GLY A 90 -17.74 3.24 2.47
N ASP A 91 -17.14 3.99 3.40
CA ASP A 91 -16.76 3.53 4.74
C ASP A 91 -15.98 2.20 4.72
N GLY A 92 -15.03 2.05 3.79
CA GLY A 92 -14.20 0.85 3.62
C GLY A 92 -14.93 -0.37 3.04
N LYS A 93 -16.18 -0.23 2.58
CA LYS A 93 -16.95 -1.32 1.97
C LYS A 93 -17.12 -1.10 0.48
N LYS A 94 -16.90 -2.15 -0.31
CA LYS A 94 -17.10 -2.13 -1.76
C LYS A 94 -18.60 -2.04 -2.04
N ILE A 95 -19.04 -0.91 -2.60
CA ILE A 95 -20.45 -0.61 -2.92
C ILE A 95 -20.78 -1.01 -4.37
N ALA A 96 -19.87 -0.75 -5.31
CA ALA A 96 -20.05 -1.08 -6.72
C ALA A 96 -18.73 -1.46 -7.40
N PHE A 97 -18.79 -2.24 -8.47
CA PHE A 97 -17.62 -2.57 -9.29
C PHE A 97 -17.96 -2.96 -10.72
N GLU A 98 -17.03 -2.67 -11.63
CA GLU A 98 -17.07 -3.11 -13.02
C GLU A 98 -15.69 -3.59 -13.48
N PRO A 99 -15.60 -4.72 -14.20
CA PRO A 99 -14.34 -5.18 -14.77
C PRO A 99 -13.88 -4.25 -15.90
N ILE A 100 -12.61 -3.86 -15.87
CA ILE A 100 -12.00 -3.11 -16.97
C ILE A 100 -11.64 -4.11 -18.07
N LYS A 101 -12.30 -3.97 -19.23
CA LYS A 101 -11.96 -4.76 -20.43
C LYS A 101 -10.69 -4.16 -21.05
N VAL A 102 -9.54 -4.71 -20.69
CA VAL A 102 -8.28 -4.43 -21.37
C VAL A 102 -8.31 -5.08 -22.75
N ASN A 103 -8.18 -4.29 -23.82
CA ASN A 103 -8.04 -4.82 -25.17
C ASN A 103 -6.59 -5.25 -25.38
N ALA A 104 -6.37 -6.41 -26.00
CA ALA A 104 -5.03 -6.87 -26.37
C ALA A 104 -4.26 -5.85 -27.24
N ALA A 105 -4.97 -5.00 -27.99
CA ALA A 105 -4.37 -3.93 -28.79
C ALA A 105 -3.79 -2.76 -27.97
N ASP A 106 -4.19 -2.60 -26.71
CA ASP A 106 -3.72 -1.53 -25.82
C ASP A 106 -2.37 -1.87 -25.18
N PHE A 107 -1.97 -3.14 -25.20
CA PHE A 107 -0.67 -3.60 -24.74
C PHE A 107 0.38 -3.38 -25.84
N LYS A 108 0.75 -2.12 -26.11
CA LYS A 108 1.94 -1.82 -26.91
C LYS A 108 3.16 -2.21 -26.09
N ILE A 109 3.76 -3.35 -26.40
CA ILE A 109 5.07 -3.72 -25.88
C ILE A 109 6.05 -2.65 -26.38
N SER A 110 6.48 -1.76 -25.49
CA SER A 110 7.62 -0.88 -25.75
C SER A 110 8.83 -1.78 -25.95
N THR A 111 9.23 -1.94 -27.21
CA THR A 111 10.48 -2.60 -27.58
C THR A 111 11.47 -1.47 -27.80
N ASP A 112 12.29 -1.20 -26.78
CA ASP A 112 13.56 -0.49 -26.95
C ASP A 112 14.63 -1.48 -27.43
#